data_AF-A0A940G389-F1
#
_entry.id   AF-A0A940G389-F1
#
_cell.length_a   1.000
_cell.length_b   1.000
_cell.length_c   1.000
_cell.angle_alpha   90.00
_cell.angle_beta   90.00
_cell.angle_gamma   90.00
#
_symmetry.space_group_name_H-M   'P 1'
#
loop_
_entity.id
_entity.type
_entity.pdbx_description
1 polymer ?
#
loop_
_entity_poly.entity_id
_entity_poly.type
_entity_poly.pdbx_seq_one_letter_code
_entity_poly.pdbx_strand_id
1 'polypeptide(L)'
;YAKWTGDPDDPARPKPGIDGGLMDSNLATSFANSEVFGAPLHASIQTDGHNPVVWILAVTMIVLMTASQFVTQLQIMSKNQTPEMKASPMYRQQRILLYILPLVFVFSSWAFPIGVMFYWVASNAWTVGQQYLVIRNMPTPGSEAALAREARLLKKQQRRGIEVVEVDSEDQPTVVKAQNTQRQQPVSSKRKKKGGRR
;
A
#
# COMPACT_ATOMS: atom_id res chain seq x y z
N TYR A 1 40.82 20.59 -20.93
CA TYR A 1 40.83 19.60 -22.02
C TYR A 1 42.20 18.95 -22.10
N ALA A 2 42.41 17.84 -21.37
CA ALA A 2 43.65 17.08 -21.45
C ALA A 2 43.57 16.15 -22.68
N LYS A 3 44.48 16.34 -23.64
CA LYS A 3 44.61 15.47 -24.82
C LYS A 3 45.16 14.12 -24.38
N TRP A 4 44.39 13.06 -24.61
CA TRP A 4 44.78 11.67 -24.40
C TRP A 4 45.70 11.24 -25.55
N THR A 5 47.01 11.16 -25.32
CA THR A 5 48.00 10.66 -26.28
C THR A 5 48.68 9.40 -25.72
N GLY A 6 47.88 8.35 -25.50
CA GLY A 6 48.37 7.03 -25.12
C GLY A 6 48.50 6.14 -26.34
N ASP A 7 49.61 5.43 -26.43
CA ASP A 7 49.92 4.40 -27.42
C ASP A 7 48.76 3.37 -27.53
N PRO A 8 48.21 3.10 -28.72
CA PRO A 8 47.13 2.14 -28.89
C PRO A 8 47.48 0.72 -28.42
N ASP A 9 48.76 0.37 -28.37
CA ASP A 9 49.24 -0.99 -28.10
C ASP A 9 49.84 -1.18 -26.67
N ASP A 10 49.61 -0.23 -25.76
CA ASP A 10 50.06 -0.34 -24.36
C ASP A 10 49.35 -1.51 -23.62
N PRO A 11 50.09 -2.54 -23.16
CA PRO A 11 49.50 -3.68 -22.45
C PRO A 11 48.95 -3.33 -21.06
N ALA A 12 49.31 -2.16 -20.51
CA ALA A 12 48.75 -1.63 -19.27
C ALA A 12 47.49 -0.76 -19.49
N ARG A 13 47.05 -0.59 -20.76
CA ARG A 13 45.84 0.15 -21.06
C ARG A 13 44.63 -0.60 -20.49
N PRO A 14 43.82 0.03 -19.62
CA PRO A 14 42.56 -0.57 -19.20
C PRO A 14 41.73 -0.81 -20.46
N LYS A 15 41.42 -2.09 -20.73
CA LYS A 15 40.56 -2.47 -21.84
C LYS A 15 39.26 -1.68 -21.71
N PRO A 16 38.66 -1.18 -22.82
CA PRO A 16 37.37 -0.50 -22.77
C PRO A 16 36.24 -1.52 -22.52
N GLY A 17 36.30 -2.17 -21.37
CA GLY A 17 35.22 -2.87 -20.70
C GLY A 17 34.91 -2.06 -19.45
N ILE A 18 33.64 -2.03 -19.06
CA ILE A 18 33.11 -1.30 -17.91
C ILE A 18 33.51 -2.05 -16.61
N ASP A 19 34.80 -2.38 -16.45
CA ASP A 19 35.29 -3.33 -15.44
C ASP A 19 35.49 -2.68 -14.05
N GLY A 20 34.91 -1.49 -13.83
CA GLY A 20 34.90 -0.80 -12.54
C GLY A 20 33.53 -0.30 -12.10
N GLY A 21 32.46 -0.59 -12.86
CA GLY A 21 31.09 -0.20 -12.53
C GLY A 21 30.31 -1.31 -11.83
N LEU A 22 29.19 -0.96 -11.17
CA LEU A 22 28.28 -1.93 -10.53
C LEU A 22 27.68 -2.97 -11.49
N MET A 23 27.87 -2.79 -12.81
CA MET A 23 27.39 -3.67 -13.87
C MET A 23 28.57 -4.29 -14.62
N ASP A 24 28.99 -5.48 -14.17
CA ASP A 24 29.92 -6.33 -14.91
C ASP A 24 29.30 -6.82 -16.23
N SER A 25 30.11 -7.12 -17.24
CA SER A 25 29.65 -7.59 -18.56
C SER A 25 28.81 -8.88 -18.47
N ASN A 26 29.19 -9.77 -17.55
CA ASN A 26 28.42 -10.99 -17.27
C ASN A 26 27.06 -10.67 -16.67
N LEU A 27 26.98 -9.67 -15.77
CA LEU A 27 25.73 -9.25 -15.15
C LEU A 27 24.79 -8.60 -16.17
N ALA A 28 25.32 -7.75 -17.05
CA ALA A 28 24.54 -7.15 -18.14
C ALA A 28 23.95 -8.22 -19.07
N THR A 29 24.73 -9.26 -19.39
CA THR A 29 24.28 -10.38 -20.22
C THR A 29 23.20 -11.21 -19.52
N SER A 30 23.36 -11.47 -18.21
CA SER A 30 22.34 -12.18 -17.42
C SER A 30 21.03 -11.39 -17.32
N PHE A 31 21.11 -10.07 -17.23
CA PHE A 31 19.93 -9.20 -17.17
C PHE A 31 19.22 -9.15 -18.53
N ALA A 32 19.96 -9.07 -19.64
CA ALA A 32 19.38 -9.06 -20.98
C ALA A 32 18.57 -10.32 -21.28
N ASN A 33 19.07 -11.49 -20.84
CA ASN A 33 18.45 -12.80 -21.03
C ASN A 33 17.45 -13.19 -19.92
N SER A 34 17.17 -12.30 -18.98
CA SER A 34 16.29 -12.63 -17.86
C SER A 34 14.82 -12.63 -18.27
N GLU A 35 14.07 -13.58 -17.71
CA GLU A 35 12.66 -13.80 -18.01
C GLU A 35 11.79 -13.70 -16.75
N VAL A 36 10.56 -13.24 -16.93
CA VAL A 36 9.52 -13.26 -15.91
C VAL A 36 8.33 -14.03 -16.46
N PHE A 37 7.97 -15.12 -15.78
CA PHE A 37 6.88 -16.02 -16.18
C PHE A 37 6.98 -16.53 -17.65
N GLY A 38 8.21 -16.71 -18.17
CA GLY A 38 8.47 -17.20 -19.52
C GLY A 38 8.43 -16.12 -20.62
N ALA A 39 8.38 -14.84 -20.25
CA ALA A 39 8.56 -13.72 -21.18
C ALA A 39 9.86 -12.94 -20.84
N PRO A 40 10.67 -12.55 -21.84
CA PRO A 40 11.85 -11.72 -21.59
C PRO A 40 11.46 -10.39 -20.96
N LEU A 41 12.22 -9.94 -19.94
CA LEU A 41 11.94 -8.68 -19.24
C LEU A 41 11.95 -7.45 -20.16
N HIS A 42 12.77 -7.51 -21.22
CA HIS A 42 12.91 -6.44 -22.20
C HIS A 42 11.86 -6.48 -23.31
N ALA A 43 11.08 -7.57 -23.43
CA ALA A 43 10.07 -7.70 -24.46
C ALA A 43 8.88 -6.76 -24.21
N SER A 44 8.35 -6.19 -25.27
CA SER A 44 7.08 -5.45 -25.30
C SER A 44 6.14 -6.04 -26.35
N ILE A 45 4.89 -5.60 -26.35
CA ILE A 45 3.92 -5.97 -27.40
C ILE A 45 4.44 -5.54 -28.78
N GLN A 46 5.12 -4.39 -28.87
CA GLN A 46 5.69 -3.90 -30.12
C GLN A 46 6.86 -4.76 -30.63
N THR A 47 7.72 -5.27 -29.74
CA THR A 47 8.93 -6.01 -30.16
C THR A 47 8.68 -7.50 -30.35
N ASP A 48 7.79 -8.10 -29.56
CA ASP A 48 7.57 -9.55 -29.53
C ASP A 48 6.07 -9.90 -29.44
N GLY A 49 5.24 -9.15 -30.17
CA GLY A 49 3.79 -9.27 -30.18
C GLY A 49 3.24 -10.57 -30.77
N HIS A 50 4.09 -11.44 -31.32
CA HIS A 50 3.70 -12.79 -31.75
C HIS A 50 3.69 -13.79 -30.59
N ASN A 51 4.36 -13.48 -29.49
CA ASN A 51 4.39 -14.32 -28.30
C ASN A 51 3.11 -14.12 -27.48
N PRO A 52 2.23 -15.14 -27.35
CA PRO A 52 0.98 -14.99 -26.61
C PRO A 52 1.21 -14.75 -25.11
N VAL A 53 2.35 -15.20 -24.56
CA VAL A 53 2.70 -14.97 -23.15
C VAL A 53 2.91 -13.48 -22.87
N VAL A 54 3.58 -12.77 -23.79
CA VAL A 54 3.80 -11.31 -23.70
C VAL A 54 2.48 -10.56 -23.65
N TRP A 55 1.53 -10.92 -24.51
CA TRP A 55 0.18 -10.35 -24.53
C TRP A 55 -0.59 -10.62 -23.24
N ILE A 56 -0.60 -11.88 -22.77
CA ILE A 56 -1.32 -12.26 -21.55
C ILE A 56 -0.77 -11.49 -20.35
N LEU A 57 0.56 -11.42 -20.20
CA LEU A 57 1.19 -10.68 -19.11
C LEU A 57 0.90 -9.18 -19.20
N ALA A 58 1.05 -8.57 -20.38
CA ALA A 58 0.81 -7.14 -20.56
C ALA A 58 -0.65 -6.77 -20.23
N VAL A 59 -1.63 -7.51 -20.76
CA VAL A 59 -3.05 -7.28 -20.48
C VAL A 59 -3.36 -7.48 -18.99
N THR A 60 -2.83 -8.54 -18.39
CA THR A 60 -3.03 -8.82 -16.95
C THR A 60 -2.49 -7.67 -16.09
N MET A 61 -1.31 -7.15 -16.41
CA MET A 61 -0.72 -6.01 -15.70
C MET A 61 -1.53 -4.73 -15.86
N ILE A 62 -2.04 -4.42 -17.05
CA ILE A 62 -2.89 -3.24 -17.28
C ILE A 62 -4.16 -3.33 -16.44
N VAL A 63 -4.80 -4.50 -16.40
CA VAL A 63 -6.00 -4.73 -15.59
C VAL A 63 -5.68 -4.56 -14.11
N LEU A 64 -4.58 -5.13 -13.62
CA LEU A 64 -4.16 -5.01 -12.23
C LEU A 64 -3.83 -3.55 -11.84
N MET A 65 -3.08 -2.83 -12.67
CA MET A 65 -2.76 -1.42 -12.42
C MET A 65 -4.02 -0.55 -12.43
N THR A 66 -4.89 -0.75 -13.41
CA THR A 66 -6.14 0.00 -13.54
C THR A 66 -7.06 -0.27 -12.36
N ALA A 67 -7.23 -1.54 -11.96
CA ALA A 67 -8.02 -1.93 -10.80
C ALA A 67 -7.44 -1.34 -9.50
N SER A 68 -6.13 -1.44 -9.30
CA SER A 68 -5.45 -0.85 -8.14
C SER A 68 -5.69 0.66 -8.08
N GLN A 69 -5.53 1.36 -9.20
CA GLN A 69 -5.72 2.81 -9.26
C GLN A 69 -7.17 3.21 -9.01
N PHE A 70 -8.13 2.44 -9.54
CA PHE A 70 -9.55 2.64 -9.29
C PHE A 70 -9.90 2.48 -7.80
N VAL A 71 -9.35 1.46 -7.14
CA VAL A 71 -9.52 1.26 -5.69
C VAL A 71 -8.95 2.45 -4.91
N THR A 72 -7.75 2.90 -5.23
CA THR A 72 -7.13 4.08 -4.59
C THR A 72 -7.99 5.32 -4.77
N GLN A 73 -8.52 5.56 -5.98
CA GLN A 73 -9.39 6.70 -6.25
C GLN A 73 -10.72 6.61 -5.48
N LEU A 74 -11.32 5.43 -5.39
CA LEU A 74 -12.51 5.22 -4.55
C LEU A 74 -12.23 5.48 -3.07
N GLN A 75 -11.05 5.11 -2.55
CA GLN A 75 -10.69 5.40 -1.16
C GLN A 75 -10.59 6.91 -0.91
N ILE A 76 -9.98 7.66 -1.84
CA ILE A 76 -9.88 9.13 -1.76
C ILE A 76 -11.28 9.77 -1.81
N MET A 77 -12.16 9.26 -2.68
CA MET A 77 -13.49 9.85 -2.91
C MET A 77 -14.56 9.42 -1.89
N SER A 78 -14.39 8.31 -1.15
CA SER A 78 -15.43 7.81 -0.24
C SER A 78 -15.36 8.41 1.17
N LYS A 79 -14.17 8.75 1.66
CA LYS A 79 -13.99 8.96 3.10
C LYS A 79 -14.10 10.38 3.63
N ASN A 80 -14.35 11.40 2.80
CA ASN A 80 -14.45 12.79 3.27
C ASN A 80 -15.37 13.74 2.47
N GLN A 81 -16.27 13.28 1.61
CA GLN A 81 -16.96 14.19 0.65
C GLN A 81 -18.27 14.80 1.20
N THR A 82 -18.26 16.09 1.53
CA THR A 82 -19.47 16.92 1.67
C THR A 82 -20.08 17.24 0.28
N PRO A 83 -21.36 17.64 0.19
CA PRO A 83 -21.98 18.03 -1.09
C PRO A 83 -21.22 19.15 -1.82
N GLU A 84 -20.64 20.10 -1.08
CA GLU A 84 -19.80 21.17 -1.64
C GLU A 84 -18.50 20.64 -2.27
N MET A 85 -17.86 19.64 -1.66
CA MET A 85 -16.60 19.10 -2.20
C MET A 85 -16.80 18.34 -3.51
N LYS A 86 -17.97 17.71 -3.72
CA LYS A 86 -18.34 17.08 -4.99
C LYS A 86 -18.56 18.08 -6.12
N ALA A 87 -18.94 19.32 -5.81
CA ALA A 87 -19.07 20.41 -6.78
C ALA A 87 -17.74 21.08 -7.12
N SER A 88 -16.70 20.84 -6.31
CA SER A 88 -15.38 21.46 -6.50
C SER A 88 -14.75 21.10 -7.85
N PRO A 89 -13.98 22.03 -8.46
CA PRO A 89 -13.19 21.73 -9.66
C PRO A 89 -12.20 20.58 -9.46
N MET A 90 -11.65 20.44 -8.25
CA MET A 90 -10.69 19.38 -7.91
C MET A 90 -11.32 17.97 -8.01
N TYR A 91 -12.55 17.80 -7.51
CA TYR A 91 -13.26 16.52 -7.63
C TYR A 91 -13.52 16.15 -9.09
N ARG A 92 -13.92 17.13 -9.91
CA ARG A 92 -14.11 16.94 -11.35
C ARG A 92 -12.81 16.52 -12.05
N GLN A 93 -11.68 17.17 -11.73
CA GLN A 93 -10.38 16.81 -12.28
C GLN A 93 -9.95 15.39 -11.90
N GLN A 94 -10.10 15.01 -10.62
CA GLN A 94 -9.80 13.64 -10.16
C GLN A 94 -10.65 12.59 -10.89
N ARG A 95 -11.94 12.90 -11.10
CA ARG A 95 -12.86 12.02 -11.82
C ARG A 95 -12.51 11.90 -13.31
N ILE A 96 -12.10 12.98 -13.96
CA ILE A 96 -11.64 12.94 -15.36
C ILE A 96 -10.40 12.06 -15.49
N LEU A 97 -9.43 12.22 -14.59
CA LEU A 97 -8.20 11.42 -14.59
C LEU A 97 -8.49 9.92 -14.43
N LEU A 98 -9.50 9.53 -13.65
CA LEU A 98 -9.94 8.14 -13.52
C LEU A 98 -10.30 7.50 -14.85
N TYR A 99 -10.87 8.25 -15.80
CA TYR A 99 -11.25 7.72 -17.12
C TYR A 99 -10.15 7.83 -18.16
N ILE A 100 -9.30 8.86 -18.08
CA ILE A 100 -8.20 9.07 -19.04
C ILE A 100 -7.06 8.09 -18.78
N LEU A 101 -6.70 7.89 -17.51
CA LEU A 101 -5.52 7.12 -17.13
C LEU A 101 -5.56 5.64 -17.58
N PRO A 102 -6.71 4.92 -17.53
CA PRO A 102 -6.83 3.59 -18.12
C PRO A 102 -6.54 3.57 -19.63
N LEU A 103 -7.01 4.58 -20.38
CA LEU A 103 -6.75 4.69 -21.81
C LEU A 103 -5.26 4.89 -22.06
N VAL A 104 -4.64 5.81 -21.32
CA VAL A 104 -3.19 6.03 -21.39
C VAL A 104 -2.43 4.73 -21.13
N PHE A 105 -2.83 3.94 -20.12
CA PHE A 105 -2.17 2.68 -19.84
C PHE A 105 -2.27 1.67 -20.98
N VAL A 106 -3.46 1.53 -21.59
CA VAL A 106 -3.65 0.65 -22.76
C VAL A 106 -2.77 1.04 -23.94
N PHE A 107 -2.64 2.34 -24.23
CA PHE A 107 -1.75 2.79 -25.32
C PHE A 107 -0.27 2.65 -24.94
N SER A 108 0.07 2.96 -23.70
CA SER A 108 1.45 2.93 -23.22
C SER A 108 2.04 1.52 -23.16
N SER A 109 1.22 0.50 -22.87
CA SER A 109 1.66 -0.89 -22.82
C SER A 109 2.08 -1.46 -24.17
N TRP A 110 1.68 -0.82 -25.27
CA TRP A 110 2.18 -1.19 -26.59
C TRP A 110 3.68 -0.95 -26.71
N ALA A 111 4.14 0.19 -26.21
CA ALA A 111 5.52 0.65 -26.36
C ALA A 111 6.44 0.21 -25.21
N PHE A 112 5.91 -0.02 -24.01
CA PHE A 112 6.73 -0.28 -22.83
C PHE A 112 7.08 -1.77 -22.63
N PRO A 113 8.32 -2.10 -22.22
CA PRO A 113 8.71 -3.47 -21.86
C PRO A 113 7.95 -4.02 -20.65
N ILE A 114 7.72 -5.33 -20.65
CA ILE A 114 7.04 -6.06 -19.57
C ILE A 114 7.75 -5.83 -18.23
N GLY A 115 9.07 -5.77 -18.20
CA GLY A 115 9.82 -5.53 -16.96
C GLY A 115 9.47 -4.20 -16.29
N VAL A 116 9.28 -3.13 -17.08
CA VAL A 116 8.86 -1.82 -16.57
C VAL A 116 7.43 -1.88 -16.04
N MET A 117 6.53 -2.56 -16.75
CA MET A 117 5.15 -2.75 -16.31
C MET A 117 5.06 -3.57 -15.03
N PHE A 118 5.87 -4.63 -14.91
CA PHE A 118 5.99 -5.44 -13.71
C PHE A 118 6.44 -4.61 -12.52
N TYR A 119 7.49 -3.79 -12.71
CA TYR A 119 7.97 -2.87 -11.68
C TYR A 119 6.85 -1.95 -11.19
N TRP A 120 6.05 -1.38 -12.09
CA TRP A 120 4.94 -0.52 -11.67
C TRP A 120 3.87 -1.27 -10.89
N VAL A 121 3.48 -2.48 -11.30
CA VAL A 121 2.51 -3.30 -10.55
C VAL A 121 3.06 -3.61 -9.16
N ALA A 122 4.32 -4.04 -9.06
CA ALA A 122 4.96 -4.35 -7.80
C ALA A 122 5.01 -3.13 -6.86
N SER A 123 5.34 -1.95 -7.40
CA SER A 123 5.35 -0.68 -6.64
C SER A 123 3.97 -0.28 -6.13
N ASN A 124 2.93 -0.43 -6.96
CA ASN A 124 1.55 -0.19 -6.55
C ASN A 124 1.09 -1.18 -5.47
N ALA A 125 1.38 -2.47 -5.65
CA ALA A 125 1.07 -3.50 -4.65
C ALA A 125 1.77 -3.23 -3.32
N TRP A 126 3.04 -2.83 -3.35
CA TRP A 126 3.79 -2.41 -2.16
C TRP A 126 3.15 -1.21 -1.47
N THR A 127 2.75 -0.19 -2.25
CA THR A 127 2.12 1.03 -1.72
C THR A 127 0.79 0.71 -1.03
N VAL A 128 -0.05 -0.14 -1.66
CA VAL A 128 -1.30 -0.62 -1.05
C VAL A 128 -1.02 -1.42 0.22
N GLY A 129 0.00 -2.28 0.22
CA GLY A 129 0.42 -3.04 1.40
C GLY A 129 0.89 -2.14 2.54
N GLN A 130 1.70 -1.12 2.23
CA GLN A 130 2.18 -0.13 3.19
C GLN A 130 1.02 0.68 3.76
N GLN A 131 0.11 1.17 2.91
CA GLN A 131 -1.09 1.88 3.34
C GLN A 131 -1.99 1.01 4.21
N TYR A 132 -2.17 -0.26 3.85
CA TYR A 132 -2.94 -1.21 4.65
C TYR A 132 -2.33 -1.42 6.04
N LEU A 133 -1.02 -1.65 6.12
CA LEU A 133 -0.32 -1.83 7.39
C LEU A 133 -0.36 -0.55 8.26
N VAL A 134 -0.17 0.62 7.64
CA VAL A 134 -0.19 1.90 8.36
C VAL A 134 -1.60 2.22 8.87
N ILE A 135 -2.65 2.09 8.05
CA ILE A 135 -4.03 2.35 8.50
C ILE A 135 -4.44 1.36 9.60
N ARG A 136 -3.96 0.12 9.55
CA ARG A 136 -4.24 -0.90 10.57
C ARG A 136 -3.55 -0.61 11.91
N ASN A 137 -2.30 -0.16 11.88
CA ASN A 137 -1.49 0.03 13.09
C ASN A 137 -1.59 1.45 13.67
N MET A 138 -1.84 2.44 12.82
CA MET A 138 -1.99 3.87 13.15
C MET A 138 -3.23 4.41 12.41
N PRO A 139 -4.45 4.09 12.87
CA PRO A 139 -5.64 4.60 12.22
C PRO A 139 -5.64 6.12 12.30
N THR A 140 -5.83 6.77 11.16
CA THR A 140 -6.02 8.21 11.08
C THR A 140 -7.28 8.59 11.88
N PRO A 141 -7.18 9.54 12.83
CA PRO A 141 -8.33 10.06 13.58
C PRO A 141 -9.40 10.57 12.61
N GLY A 142 -10.66 10.18 12.81
CA GLY A 142 -11.80 10.61 11.98
C GLY A 142 -12.09 9.78 10.72
N SER A 143 -11.33 8.72 10.43
CA SER A 143 -11.66 7.80 9.31
C SER A 143 -12.63 6.69 9.72
N GLU A 144 -13.36 6.08 8.78
CA GLU A 144 -14.23 4.89 9.04
C GLU A 144 -13.51 3.74 9.78
N ALA A 145 -12.17 3.65 9.65
CA ALA A 145 -11.36 2.67 10.37
C ALA A 145 -11.22 3.02 11.87
N ALA A 146 -11.21 4.31 12.21
CA ALA A 146 -11.31 4.79 13.58
C ALA A 146 -12.71 4.51 14.14
N LEU A 147 -13.79 4.83 13.40
CA LEU A 147 -15.18 4.55 13.81
C LEU A 147 -15.45 3.04 14.00
N ALA A 148 -14.92 2.18 13.13
CA ALA A 148 -15.05 0.72 13.28
C ALA A 148 -14.23 0.18 14.46
N ARG A 149 -13.09 0.80 14.77
CA ARG A 149 -12.28 0.48 15.96
C ARG A 149 -12.97 0.96 17.23
N GLU A 150 -13.54 2.16 17.22
CA GLU A 150 -14.36 2.73 18.29
C GLU A 150 -15.61 1.88 18.52
N ALA A 151 -16.36 1.51 17.48
CA ALA A 151 -17.50 0.59 17.59
C ALA A 151 -17.10 -0.79 18.16
N ARG A 152 -15.92 -1.31 17.79
CA ARG A 152 -15.38 -2.55 18.39
C ARG A 152 -14.98 -2.37 19.85
N LEU A 153 -14.42 -1.21 20.22
CA LEU A 153 -14.05 -0.87 21.59
C LEU A 153 -15.28 -0.62 22.46
N LEU A 154 -16.26 0.14 21.97
CA LEU A 154 -17.59 0.36 22.55
C LEU A 154 -18.29 -0.98 22.79
N LYS A 155 -18.34 -1.88 21.80
CA LYS A 155 -18.92 -3.22 21.98
C LYS A 155 -18.17 -4.06 23.01
N LYS A 156 -16.85 -3.88 23.14
CA LYS A 156 -16.02 -4.56 24.14
C LYS A 156 -16.17 -3.92 25.53
N GLN A 157 -16.46 -2.62 25.62
CA GLN A 157 -16.73 -1.87 26.85
C GLN A 157 -18.16 -2.13 27.37
N GLN A 158 -19.15 -2.17 26.48
CA GLN A 158 -20.52 -2.60 26.78
C GLN A 158 -20.55 -4.04 27.31
N ARG A 159 -19.78 -4.96 26.71
CA ARG A 159 -19.59 -6.33 27.24
C ARG A 159 -18.88 -6.38 28.60
N ARG A 160 -18.18 -5.31 28.97
CA ARG A 160 -17.52 -5.13 30.28
C ARG A 160 -18.36 -4.28 31.25
N GLY A 161 -19.59 -3.91 30.88
CA GLY A 161 -20.51 -3.15 31.73
C GLY A 161 -20.13 -1.67 31.92
N ILE A 162 -19.32 -1.11 31.02
CA ILE A 162 -18.95 0.31 31.05
C ILE A 162 -19.82 1.01 30.01
N GLU A 163 -20.76 1.82 30.49
CA GLU A 163 -21.59 2.70 29.67
C GLU A 163 -20.74 3.89 29.20
N VAL A 164 -20.66 4.09 27.89
CA VAL A 164 -19.85 5.16 27.29
C VAL A 164 -20.79 6.26 26.85
N VAL A 165 -20.64 7.42 27.48
CA VAL A 165 -21.28 8.68 27.10
C VAL A 165 -20.69 9.11 25.75
N GLU A 166 -21.57 9.40 24.80
CA GLU A 166 -21.26 10.01 23.52
C GLU A 166 -20.67 11.40 23.79
N VAL A 167 -19.39 11.60 23.48
CA VAL A 167 -18.76 12.92 23.52
C VAL A 167 -18.75 13.44 22.10
N ASP A 168 -19.77 14.23 21.78
CA ASP A 168 -19.73 15.11 20.62
C ASP A 168 -18.65 16.17 20.82
N SER A 169 -18.17 16.66 19.69
CA SER A 169 -16.99 17.49 19.51
C SER A 169 -17.09 18.82 20.29
N GLU A 170 -15.97 19.22 20.89
CA GLU A 170 -15.63 20.55 21.45
C GLU A 170 -15.58 20.66 22.99
N ASP A 171 -14.34 20.89 23.46
CA ASP A 171 -13.89 21.42 24.75
C ASP A 171 -13.91 20.58 26.07
N GLN A 172 -12.66 20.31 26.50
CA GLN A 172 -12.13 20.03 27.85
C GLN A 172 -12.29 18.63 28.50
N PRO A 173 -11.21 18.08 29.10
CA PRO A 173 -11.22 16.75 29.70
C PRO A 173 -11.85 16.80 31.11
N THR A 174 -13.07 16.31 31.24
CA THR A 174 -13.64 15.96 32.55
C THR A 174 -13.33 14.51 32.89
N VAL A 175 -12.52 14.32 33.93
CA VAL A 175 -12.17 13.01 34.48
C VAL A 175 -13.39 12.44 35.20
N VAL A 176 -14.05 11.45 34.61
CA VAL A 176 -15.07 10.65 35.30
C VAL A 176 -14.39 9.43 35.93
N LYS A 177 -14.39 9.40 37.27
CA LYS A 177 -13.77 8.37 38.11
C LYS A 177 -14.25 6.97 37.74
N ALA A 178 -13.30 6.06 37.55
CA ALA A 178 -13.54 4.63 37.48
C ALA A 178 -14.27 4.15 38.75
N GLN A 179 -15.52 3.68 38.63
CA GLN A 179 -16.12 2.87 39.68
C GLN A 179 -15.41 1.51 39.69
N ASN A 180 -14.48 1.40 40.63
CA ASN A 180 -13.82 0.17 40.98
C ASN A 180 -14.89 -0.82 41.47
N THR A 181 -15.43 -1.63 40.57
CA THR A 181 -16.35 -2.72 40.94
C THR A 181 -15.48 -3.83 41.49
N GLN A 182 -15.06 -3.66 42.75
CA GLN A 182 -14.45 -4.71 43.53
C GLN A 182 -15.48 -5.84 43.62
N ARG A 183 -15.27 -6.89 42.81
CA ARG A 183 -16.09 -8.09 42.79
C ARG A 183 -16.10 -8.65 44.23
N GLN A 184 -17.19 -8.42 44.97
CA GLN A 184 -17.37 -9.04 46.27
C GLN A 184 -17.43 -10.54 46.03
N GLN A 185 -16.32 -11.20 46.34
CA GLN A 185 -16.20 -12.65 46.23
C GLN A 185 -17.21 -13.25 47.21
N PRO A 186 -18.17 -14.07 46.76
CA PRO A 186 -19.10 -14.69 47.67
C PRO A 186 -18.32 -15.68 48.54
N VAL A 187 -18.10 -15.32 49.80
CA VAL A 187 -17.57 -16.26 50.78
C VAL A 187 -18.63 -17.32 51.04
N SER A 188 -18.30 -18.56 50.71
CA SER A 188 -19.15 -19.74 50.96
C SER A 188 -19.65 -19.74 52.41
N SER A 189 -20.94 -20.00 52.59
CA SER A 189 -21.66 -20.04 53.87
C SER A 189 -21.01 -20.93 54.93
N LYS A 190 -20.17 -21.90 54.52
CA LYS A 190 -19.36 -22.73 55.44
C LYS A 190 -18.33 -21.91 56.25
N ARG A 191 -17.84 -20.78 55.73
CA ARG A 191 -16.85 -19.93 56.42
C ARG A 191 -17.48 -18.93 57.39
N LYS A 192 -18.77 -18.59 57.24
CA LYS A 192 -19.49 -17.66 58.13
C LYS A 192 -19.86 -18.30 59.48
N LYS A 193 -19.99 -19.63 59.54
CA LYS A 193 -20.39 -20.36 60.77
C LYS A 193 -19.21 -20.70 61.70
N LYS A 194 -17.96 -20.52 61.27
CA LYS A 194 -16.74 -20.79 62.08
C LYS A 194 -16.17 -19.56 62.78
N GLY A 195 -16.66 -18.36 62.47
CA GLY A 195 -16.21 -17.09 63.06
C GLY A 195 -17.03 -16.58 64.25
N GLY A 196 -18.09 -17.29 64.66
CA GLY A 196 -19.01 -16.86 65.73
C GLY A 196 -18.88 -17.63 67.05
N ARG A 197 -17.80 -18.42 67.24
CA ARG A 197 -17.47 -19.04 68.53
C ARG A 197 -15.99 -18.81 68.82
N ARG A 198 -15.69 -17.61 69.31
CA ARG A 198 -14.58 -17.28 70.21
C ARG A 198 -14.78 -15.88 70.74
#